data_AF-T1GAR8-F1
#
_entry.id   AF-T1GAR8-F1
#
_cell.length_a   1.000
_cell.length_b   1.000
_cell.length_c   1.000
_cell.angle_alpha   90.00
_cell.angle_beta   90.00
_cell.angle_gamma   90.00
#
_symmetry.space_group_name_H-M   'P 1'
#
loop_
_entity.id
_entity.type
_entity.pdbx_description
1 polymer ?
#
loop_
_entity_poly.entity_id
_entity_poly.type
_entity_poly.pdbx_seq_one_letter_code
_entity_poly.pdbx_strand_id
1 'polypeptide(L)'
;MDVPMVCSGHIQIPDVLLKYAARQLLRETRVVLLPGGATFFNQSHGYAEAAAHIYDIATKINENGTYFPLWGTCLGFEVLLYVSNNKSEYRVDCASSSQSLPLEFSTGYETSRLFKDAPADIINILTTENYCATVEDLQSSGLSNSWKVLSVNHDWNGLEFVSTIEHVKYPFYAVQFHPEKNLYEFIKNKNISHTANAVKYAQYFADFLLNEARKSTNDFPNSTIEENMLFYNYVPEYTGKEGSAFAQIYGFSNDEYESLDSSENDLDDIYNVFIV
;
A
#
# COMPACT_ATOMS: atom_id res chain seq x y z
N MET A 1 -7.68 6.78 -14.45
CA MET A 1 -6.69 7.19 -13.42
C MET A 1 -6.75 6.16 -12.33
N ASP A 2 -5.98 5.12 -12.57
CA ASP A 2 -6.06 3.85 -11.90
C ASP A 2 -4.80 3.75 -11.02
N VAL A 3 -4.93 3.15 -9.83
CA VAL A 3 -3.95 3.31 -8.75
C VAL A 3 -3.18 2.00 -8.62
N PRO A 4 -1.96 1.90 -9.20
CA PRO A 4 -1.27 0.64 -9.30
C PRO A 4 -0.92 0.07 -7.91
N MET A 5 -1.32 -1.17 -7.64
CA MET A 5 -1.11 -1.97 -6.43
C MET A 5 -0.10 -3.14 -6.61
N VAL A 6 1.00 -3.20 -5.85
CA VAL A 6 1.96 -4.34 -5.92
C VAL A 6 1.35 -5.62 -5.36
N CYS A 7 0.93 -6.57 -6.19
CA CYS A 7 0.35 -7.82 -5.70
C CYS A 7 1.30 -8.59 -4.76
N SER A 8 0.80 -9.04 -3.60
CA SER A 8 1.57 -9.87 -2.65
C SER A 8 1.67 -11.33 -3.13
N GLY A 9 2.42 -11.57 -4.21
CA GLY A 9 2.56 -12.87 -4.87
C GLY A 9 3.96 -13.48 -4.81
N HIS A 10 4.07 -14.77 -5.12
CA HIS A 10 5.35 -15.50 -5.27
C HIS A 10 5.93 -15.36 -6.69
N ILE A 11 5.92 -14.14 -7.24
CA ILE A 11 6.51 -13.84 -8.55
C ILE A 11 8.00 -13.57 -8.32
N GLN A 12 8.87 -14.22 -9.10
CA GLN A 12 10.34 -14.07 -8.99
C GLN A 12 10.91 -13.35 -10.21
N ILE A 13 11.08 -12.02 -10.10
CA ILE A 13 11.65 -11.18 -11.16
C ILE A 13 13.09 -10.80 -10.79
N PRO A 14 14.11 -11.10 -11.63
CA PRO A 14 15.51 -10.78 -11.33
C PRO A 14 15.74 -9.31 -10.93
N ASP A 15 16.54 -9.07 -9.88
CA ASP A 15 16.71 -7.75 -9.23
C ASP A 15 16.92 -6.58 -10.22
N VAL A 16 17.75 -6.80 -11.25
CA VAL A 16 18.07 -5.80 -12.28
C VAL A 16 16.85 -5.44 -13.14
N LEU A 17 16.06 -6.45 -13.54
CA LEU A 17 14.84 -6.27 -14.34
C LEU A 17 13.73 -5.65 -13.50
N LEU A 18 13.52 -6.16 -12.28
CA LEU A 18 12.58 -5.62 -11.29
C LEU A 18 12.82 -4.13 -11.02
N LYS A 19 14.09 -3.74 -10.91
CA LYS A 19 14.53 -2.36 -10.73
C LYS A 19 14.39 -1.48 -11.98
N TYR A 20 14.54 -2.03 -13.18
CA TYR A 20 14.33 -1.28 -14.42
C TYR A 20 12.84 -1.06 -14.68
N ALA A 21 12.03 -2.12 -14.57
CA ALA A 21 10.59 -2.07 -14.70
C ALA A 21 9.95 -1.08 -13.72
N ALA A 22 10.34 -1.15 -12.43
CA ALA A 22 9.90 -0.17 -11.43
C ALA A 22 10.31 1.28 -11.78
N ARG A 23 11.45 1.50 -12.47
CA ARG A 23 11.85 2.84 -12.91
C ARG A 23 11.00 3.39 -14.05
N GLN A 24 10.50 2.54 -14.95
CA GLN A 24 9.60 2.97 -16.01
C GLN A 24 8.20 3.20 -15.44
N LEU A 25 7.64 2.23 -14.72
CA LEU A 25 6.29 2.35 -14.19
C LEU A 25 6.13 3.54 -13.22
N LEU A 26 7.11 3.84 -12.36
CA LEU A 26 7.07 5.03 -11.49
C LEU A 26 7.30 6.38 -12.22
N ARG A 27 7.55 6.38 -13.54
CA ARG A 27 7.53 7.59 -14.40
C ARG A 27 6.21 7.81 -15.11
N GLU A 28 5.49 6.72 -15.38
CA GLU A 28 4.27 6.72 -16.18
C GLU A 28 3.02 6.78 -15.31
N THR A 29 3.04 6.09 -14.17
CA THR A 29 1.98 6.11 -13.15
C THR A 29 2.12 7.31 -12.21
N ARG A 30 1.05 7.64 -11.48
CA ARG A 30 0.94 8.87 -10.65
C ARG A 30 1.06 8.64 -9.14
N VAL A 31 1.17 7.39 -8.71
CA VAL A 31 1.11 6.89 -7.33
C VAL A 31 1.46 5.41 -7.36
N VAL A 32 1.93 4.81 -6.25
CA VAL A 32 1.93 3.35 -6.08
C VAL A 32 1.35 2.97 -4.71
N LEU A 33 0.53 1.91 -4.70
CA LEU A 33 -0.01 1.27 -3.52
C LEU A 33 0.73 -0.06 -3.24
N LEU A 34 1.07 -0.27 -1.97
CA LEU A 34 1.61 -1.50 -1.43
C LEU A 34 0.50 -2.12 -0.55
N PRO A 35 -0.12 -3.24 -0.95
CA PRO A 35 -1.27 -3.83 -0.27
C PRO A 35 -0.86 -4.75 0.88
N GLY A 36 -1.85 -5.21 1.64
CA GLY A 36 -1.66 -6.27 2.63
C GLY A 36 -1.37 -7.62 1.99
N GLY A 37 -0.84 -8.56 2.80
CA GLY A 37 -0.43 -9.88 2.35
C GLY A 37 0.17 -10.70 3.49
N ALA A 38 0.87 -11.79 3.17
CA ALA A 38 1.54 -12.66 4.14
C ALA A 38 2.88 -13.24 3.62
N THR A 39 3.61 -12.48 2.78
CA THR A 39 4.90 -12.89 2.22
C THR A 39 6.07 -12.48 3.13
N PHE A 40 7.16 -13.26 3.13
CA PHE A 40 8.32 -12.99 3.96
C PHE A 40 9.27 -11.98 3.33
N PHE A 41 9.82 -11.04 4.12
CA PHE A 41 10.73 -10.00 3.64
C PHE A 41 12.14 -10.51 3.26
N ASN A 42 12.46 -11.78 3.52
CA ASN A 42 13.71 -12.43 3.15
C ASN A 42 13.65 -13.20 1.80
N GLN A 43 12.53 -13.11 1.07
CA GLN A 43 12.40 -13.70 -0.26
C GLN A 43 13.12 -12.84 -1.31
N SER A 44 14.21 -13.36 -1.86
CA SER A 44 14.86 -12.79 -3.06
C SER A 44 13.87 -12.69 -4.22
N HIS A 45 13.97 -11.62 -5.00
CA HIS A 45 13.09 -11.31 -6.15
C HIS A 45 11.60 -11.13 -5.80
N GLY A 46 11.25 -11.08 -4.50
CA GLY A 46 9.88 -11.00 -4.02
C GLY A 46 9.44 -9.61 -3.56
N TYR A 47 8.25 -9.56 -2.95
CA TYR A 47 7.53 -8.34 -2.55
C TYR A 47 8.39 -7.27 -1.83
N ALA A 48 9.24 -7.66 -0.87
CA ALA A 48 10.09 -6.71 -0.13
C ALA A 48 11.29 -6.18 -0.92
N GLU A 49 11.71 -6.88 -1.97
CA GLU A 49 12.73 -6.41 -2.90
C GLU A 49 12.12 -5.39 -3.87
N ALA A 50 10.95 -5.70 -4.42
CA ALA A 50 10.15 -4.77 -5.23
C ALA A 50 9.86 -3.46 -4.47
N ALA A 51 9.32 -3.57 -3.24
CA ALA A 51 9.04 -2.42 -2.38
C ALA A 51 10.29 -1.59 -2.06
N ALA A 52 11.47 -2.22 -1.91
CA ALA A 52 12.73 -1.50 -1.67
C ALA A 52 13.17 -0.68 -2.90
N HIS A 53 13.05 -1.22 -4.12
CA HIS A 53 13.33 -0.46 -5.33
C HIS A 53 12.30 0.67 -5.51
N ILE A 54 11.01 0.38 -5.35
CA ILE A 54 9.92 1.36 -5.45
C ILE A 54 10.14 2.52 -4.46
N TYR A 55 10.50 2.25 -3.22
CA TYR A 55 10.81 3.28 -2.21
C TYR A 55 12.02 4.14 -2.59
N ASP A 56 13.13 3.52 -3.02
CA ASP A 56 14.36 4.21 -3.44
C ASP A 56 14.13 5.08 -4.70
N ILE A 57 13.31 4.60 -5.65
CA ILE A 57 12.95 5.31 -6.87
C ILE A 57 11.99 6.47 -6.57
N ALA A 58 10.89 6.22 -5.84
CA ALA A 58 9.94 7.26 -5.45
C ALA A 58 10.59 8.37 -4.60
N THR A 59 11.52 7.99 -3.71
CA THR A 59 12.35 8.95 -2.96
C THR A 59 13.09 9.87 -3.93
N LYS A 60 13.78 9.32 -4.92
CA LYS A 60 14.55 10.10 -5.91
C LYS A 60 13.68 10.91 -6.85
N ILE A 61 12.45 10.49 -7.16
CA ILE A 61 11.50 11.28 -7.94
C ILE A 61 11.10 12.55 -7.16
N ASN A 62 10.77 12.40 -5.87
CA ASN A 62 10.45 13.53 -5.00
C ASN A 62 11.67 14.43 -4.69
N GLU A 63 12.87 13.87 -4.55
CA GLU A 63 14.09 14.66 -4.35
C GLU A 63 14.50 15.49 -5.58
N ASN A 64 14.14 15.03 -6.79
CA ASN A 64 14.27 15.81 -8.02
C ASN A 64 13.12 16.81 -8.25
N GLY A 65 12.15 16.90 -7.32
CA GLY A 65 11.06 17.88 -7.34
C GLY A 65 9.76 17.43 -8.01
N THR A 66 9.67 16.20 -8.51
CA THR A 66 8.43 15.64 -9.05
C THR A 66 7.62 14.99 -7.92
N TYR A 67 6.37 15.39 -7.74
CA TYR A 67 5.51 14.82 -6.69
C TYR A 67 5.13 13.37 -7.02
N PHE A 68 5.50 12.42 -6.15
CA PHE A 68 5.15 11.02 -6.32
C PHE A 68 4.76 10.36 -4.99
N PRO A 69 3.45 10.14 -4.73
CA PRO A 69 2.99 9.51 -3.51
C PRO A 69 3.16 7.99 -3.48
N LEU A 70 3.34 7.46 -2.27
CA LEU A 70 3.28 6.03 -1.97
C LEU A 70 2.23 5.77 -0.88
N TRP A 71 1.52 4.66 -0.98
CA TRP A 71 0.59 4.17 0.04
C TRP A 71 0.96 2.77 0.50
N GLY A 72 0.86 2.50 1.80
CA GLY A 72 1.00 1.15 2.37
C GLY A 72 -0.23 0.73 3.18
N THR A 73 -0.74 -0.47 2.95
CA THR A 73 -1.83 -1.10 3.72
C THR A 73 -1.31 -2.39 4.34
N CYS A 74 -1.41 -2.56 5.67
CA CYS A 74 -1.01 -3.78 6.39
C CYS A 74 0.44 -4.22 6.05
N LEU A 75 0.67 -5.31 5.32
CA LEU A 75 2.02 -5.69 4.84
C LEU A 75 2.73 -4.56 4.06
N GLY A 76 1.98 -3.69 3.38
CA GLY A 76 2.50 -2.49 2.74
C GLY A 76 2.93 -1.38 3.70
N PHE A 77 2.26 -1.23 4.85
CA PHE A 77 2.75 -0.43 5.96
C PHE A 77 4.03 -1.05 6.53
N GLU A 78 4.00 -2.36 6.73
CA GLU A 78 5.11 -3.10 7.34
C GLU A 78 6.40 -2.99 6.53
N VAL A 79 6.29 -3.12 5.20
CA VAL A 79 7.43 -3.11 4.28
C VAL A 79 8.00 -1.70 4.08
N LEU A 80 7.16 -0.65 4.09
CA LEU A 80 7.64 0.74 3.99
C LEU A 80 8.53 1.13 5.16
N LEU A 81 8.10 0.80 6.39
CA LEU A 81 8.92 0.97 7.58
C LEU A 81 10.22 0.14 7.48
N TYR A 82 10.12 -1.15 7.12
CA TYR A 82 11.28 -2.05 6.97
C TYR A 82 12.33 -1.51 6.00
N VAL A 83 11.95 -1.11 4.78
CA VAL A 83 12.91 -0.60 3.78
C VAL A 83 13.46 0.77 4.16
N SER A 84 12.66 1.63 4.81
CA SER A 84 13.13 2.90 5.36
C SER A 84 14.09 2.73 6.56
N ASN A 85 13.99 1.61 7.29
CA ASN A 85 14.89 1.23 8.38
C ASN A 85 16.12 0.43 7.89
N ASN A 86 16.61 0.70 6.68
CA ASN A 86 17.75 0.00 6.06
C ASN A 86 17.58 -1.54 5.96
N LYS A 87 16.34 -2.04 5.81
CA LYS A 87 15.99 -3.48 5.86
C LYS A 87 16.26 -4.15 7.21
N SER A 88 16.22 -3.38 8.30
CA SER A 88 16.25 -3.90 9.68
C SER A 88 14.85 -4.29 10.13
N GLU A 89 14.71 -5.47 10.72
CA GLU A 89 13.45 -5.88 11.34
C GLU A 89 13.15 -5.02 12.57
N TYR A 90 11.87 -4.68 12.74
CA TYR A 90 11.35 -3.84 13.84
C TYR A 90 9.95 -4.31 14.29
N ARG A 91 9.33 -5.26 13.58
CA ARG A 91 8.03 -5.81 13.93
C ARG A 91 8.16 -6.77 15.11
N VAL A 92 7.08 -6.85 15.90
CA VAL A 92 6.93 -7.78 17.02
C VAL A 92 5.62 -8.54 16.88
N ASP A 93 5.52 -9.72 17.50
CA ASP A 93 4.31 -10.54 17.46
C ASP A 93 3.13 -9.81 18.12
N CYS A 94 2.12 -9.50 17.31
CA CYS A 94 0.93 -8.73 17.68
C CYS A 94 -0.32 -9.63 17.61
N ALA A 95 -1.21 -9.55 18.61
CA ALA A 95 -2.41 -10.39 18.65
C ALA A 95 -3.62 -9.80 17.90
N SER A 96 -3.45 -8.85 16.98
CA SER A 96 -4.54 -8.10 16.32
C SER A 96 -5.32 -8.83 15.20
N SER A 97 -5.45 -10.16 15.23
CA SER A 97 -6.10 -10.91 14.14
C SER A 97 -7.63 -10.81 14.13
N SER A 98 -8.21 -10.45 12.98
CA SER A 98 -9.68 -10.29 12.75
C SER A 98 -10.37 -9.31 13.71
N GLN A 99 -9.59 -8.38 14.24
CA GLN A 99 -9.99 -7.25 15.05
C GLN A 99 -10.29 -6.07 14.11
N SER A 100 -11.34 -5.29 14.38
CA SER A 100 -11.57 -4.01 13.68
C SER A 100 -10.63 -2.93 14.27
N LEU A 101 -10.81 -1.61 14.03
CA LEU A 101 -9.77 -0.53 13.99
C LEU A 101 -10.31 0.91 14.10
N PRO A 102 -10.52 1.52 15.29
CA PRO A 102 -10.49 2.97 15.45
C PRO A 102 -9.04 3.47 15.46
N LEU A 103 -8.89 4.78 15.47
CA LEU A 103 -7.63 5.48 15.54
C LEU A 103 -7.56 6.29 16.84
N GLU A 104 -6.68 5.92 17.76
CA GLU A 104 -6.34 6.77 18.92
C GLU A 104 -5.37 7.85 18.42
N PHE A 105 -5.91 8.95 17.89
CA PHE A 105 -5.11 9.95 17.20
C PHE A 105 -3.98 10.54 18.06
N SER A 106 -2.77 10.54 17.50
CA SER A 106 -1.56 11.04 18.16
C SER A 106 -1.47 12.57 18.05
N THR A 107 -0.84 13.20 19.05
CA THR A 107 -0.67 14.67 19.12
C THR A 107 -0.13 15.25 17.81
N GLY A 108 -0.88 16.18 17.19
CA GLY A 108 -0.49 16.83 15.95
C GLY A 108 -1.03 16.17 14.68
N TYR A 109 -1.86 15.13 14.76
CA TYR A 109 -2.59 14.59 13.60
C TYR A 109 -3.40 15.67 12.86
N GLU A 110 -3.88 16.69 13.56
CA GLU A 110 -4.62 17.85 13.04
C GLU A 110 -3.79 18.71 12.05
N THR A 111 -2.48 18.55 12.07
CA THR A 111 -1.52 19.23 11.16
C THR A 111 -0.94 18.30 10.11
N SER A 112 -1.35 17.03 10.10
CA SER A 112 -0.89 16.04 9.11
C SER A 112 -1.46 16.30 7.72
N ARG A 113 -0.76 15.88 6.67
CA ARG A 113 -1.33 15.95 5.32
C ARG A 113 -2.55 15.04 5.21
N LEU A 114 -2.49 13.87 5.85
CA LEU A 114 -3.55 12.85 5.83
C LEU A 114 -4.85 13.23 6.59
N PHE A 115 -4.81 14.08 7.62
CA PHE A 115 -6.00 14.39 8.43
C PHE A 115 -6.33 15.89 8.66
N LYS A 116 -5.47 16.84 8.28
CA LYS A 116 -5.75 18.29 8.50
C LYS A 116 -7.01 18.80 7.81
N ASP A 117 -7.39 18.21 6.68
CA ASP A 117 -8.58 18.56 5.90
C ASP A 117 -9.71 17.50 6.09
N ALA A 118 -9.58 16.60 7.07
CA ALA A 118 -10.58 15.58 7.35
C ALA A 118 -11.89 16.20 7.87
N PRO A 119 -13.06 15.83 7.31
CA PRO A 119 -14.33 16.23 7.88
C PRO A 119 -14.47 15.77 9.35
N ALA A 120 -15.00 16.62 10.21
CA ALA A 120 -15.08 16.35 11.65
C ALA A 120 -15.90 15.09 12.00
N ASP A 121 -16.85 14.71 11.14
CA ASP A 121 -17.61 13.47 11.25
C ASP A 121 -16.82 12.22 10.81
N ILE A 122 -15.87 12.34 9.87
CA ILE A 122 -14.89 11.28 9.58
C ILE A 122 -13.96 11.06 10.78
N ILE A 123 -13.43 12.13 11.36
CA ILE A 123 -12.61 12.05 12.58
C ILE A 123 -13.40 11.40 13.72
N ASN A 124 -14.67 11.81 13.94
CA ASN A 124 -15.54 11.21 14.94
C ASN A 124 -15.83 9.72 14.69
N ILE A 125 -16.06 9.31 13.44
CA ILE A 125 -16.20 7.89 13.08
C ILE A 125 -14.93 7.11 13.44
N LEU A 126 -13.76 7.62 13.02
CA LEU A 126 -12.47 6.99 13.26
C LEU A 126 -12.13 6.88 14.77
N THR A 127 -12.63 7.77 15.63
CA THR A 127 -12.40 7.70 17.09
C THR A 127 -13.43 6.87 17.86
N THR A 128 -14.54 6.41 17.27
CA THR A 128 -15.68 5.84 18.04
C THR A 128 -16.05 4.37 17.76
N GLU A 129 -15.47 3.69 16.76
CA GLU A 129 -15.75 2.27 16.48
C GLU A 129 -14.54 1.35 16.87
N ASN A 130 -14.68 0.49 17.88
CA ASN A 130 -13.85 0.40 19.11
C ASN A 130 -12.86 -0.82 19.29
N TYR A 131 -11.53 -0.74 19.00
CA TYR A 131 -10.53 -1.86 18.83
C TYR A 131 -8.99 -1.47 18.73
N CYS A 132 -8.00 -2.37 18.37
CA CYS A 132 -6.54 -2.28 18.76
C CYS A 132 -5.45 -3.39 18.32
N ALA A 133 -4.04 -3.47 18.48
CA ALA A 133 -2.77 -2.63 18.69
C ALA A 133 -1.28 -3.31 18.91
N THR A 134 -0.09 -2.59 18.79
CA THR A 134 1.40 -2.60 19.29
C THR A 134 2.42 -1.31 19.10
N VAL A 135 2.96 -0.47 20.06
CA VAL A 135 3.87 0.76 19.79
C VAL A 135 5.41 0.76 20.02
N GLU A 136 5.94 0.27 21.16
CA GLU A 136 7.22 0.78 21.75
C GLU A 136 8.47 0.68 20.82
N ASP A 137 8.44 -0.24 19.86
CA ASP A 137 9.53 -0.52 18.91
C ASP A 137 9.78 0.59 17.87
N LEU A 138 8.80 1.49 17.61
CA LEU A 138 9.00 2.59 16.64
C LEU A 138 9.90 3.72 17.20
N GLN A 139 9.98 3.85 18.53
CA GLN A 139 10.84 4.85 19.17
C GLN A 139 12.29 4.37 19.31
N SER A 140 12.50 3.08 19.56
CA SER A 140 13.83 2.46 19.71
C SER A 140 14.58 2.29 18.39
N SER A 141 13.85 2.16 17.27
CA SER A 141 14.38 1.96 15.91
C SER A 141 14.83 3.25 15.19
N GLY A 142 14.58 4.45 15.76
CA GLY A 142 14.98 5.73 15.18
C GLY A 142 14.12 6.21 13.99
N LEU A 143 13.10 5.44 13.60
CA LEU A 143 12.15 5.74 12.51
C LEU A 143 11.35 7.03 12.72
N SER A 144 11.22 7.49 13.97
CA SER A 144 10.56 8.74 14.38
C SER A 144 11.08 10.02 13.73
N ASN A 145 12.27 9.99 13.11
CA ASN A 145 12.80 11.12 12.34
C ASN A 145 12.27 11.17 10.89
N SER A 146 11.89 10.03 10.33
CA SER A 146 11.42 9.88 8.95
C SER A 146 9.89 9.82 8.87
N TRP A 147 9.24 9.24 9.87
CA TRP A 147 7.79 9.01 9.91
C TRP A 147 7.14 9.70 11.11
N LYS A 148 6.07 10.44 10.84
CA LYS A 148 5.17 11.00 11.83
C LYS A 148 4.07 9.99 12.13
N VAL A 149 3.99 9.52 13.37
CA VAL A 149 2.86 8.72 13.86
C VAL A 149 1.61 9.61 13.91
N LEU A 150 0.50 9.11 13.37
CA LEU A 150 -0.76 9.83 13.31
C LEU A 150 -1.84 9.20 14.19
N SER A 151 -1.79 7.90 14.44
CA SER A 151 -2.69 7.22 15.39
C SER A 151 -2.05 6.01 16.05
N VAL A 152 -2.48 5.74 17.28
CA VAL A 152 -2.16 4.54 18.08
C VAL A 152 -3.44 3.74 18.45
N ASN A 153 -3.36 2.78 19.38
CA ASN A 153 -4.41 1.82 19.78
C ASN A 153 -4.06 1.08 21.12
N HIS A 154 -4.89 0.22 21.75
CA HIS A 154 -4.53 -0.66 22.94
C HIS A 154 -5.08 -2.14 22.96
N ASP A 155 -4.28 -3.21 22.69
CA ASP A 155 -4.61 -4.56 22.08
C ASP A 155 -5.35 -5.66 22.90
N TRP A 156 -5.63 -6.85 22.29
CA TRP A 156 -6.18 -8.05 22.98
C TRP A 156 -5.38 -8.45 24.23
N ASN A 157 -4.06 -8.21 24.28
CA ASN A 157 -3.21 -8.35 25.47
C ASN A 157 -2.79 -7.01 26.11
N GLY A 158 -3.13 -5.86 25.52
CA GLY A 158 -2.78 -4.51 25.98
C GLY A 158 -1.52 -3.87 25.37
N LEU A 159 -0.99 -4.38 24.25
CA LEU A 159 0.05 -3.75 23.39
C LEU A 159 -0.51 -2.44 22.72
N GLU A 160 0.23 -1.58 21.96
CA GLU A 160 -0.19 -0.15 21.68
C GLU A 160 -0.09 0.53 20.23
N PHE A 161 -0.52 0.00 19.06
CA PHE A 161 0.11 0.32 17.72
C PHE A 161 -0.24 1.62 17.05
N VAL A 162 0.84 2.22 16.55
CA VAL A 162 0.98 2.90 15.26
C VAL A 162 0.09 2.25 14.19
N SER A 163 -1.15 2.71 14.10
CA SER A 163 -2.12 2.26 13.10
C SER A 163 -2.08 3.11 11.84
N THR A 164 -1.52 4.33 11.92
CA THR A 164 -1.36 5.25 10.79
C THR A 164 -0.06 6.06 10.87
N ILE A 165 0.63 6.22 9.75
CA ILE A 165 1.83 7.08 9.59
C ILE A 165 1.76 7.94 8.32
N GLU A 166 2.45 9.08 8.35
CA GLU A 166 2.88 9.78 7.13
C GLU A 166 4.38 10.08 7.20
N HIS A 167 5.08 10.04 6.07
CA HIS A 167 6.49 10.39 6.01
C HIS A 167 6.65 11.91 6.16
N VAL A 168 7.64 12.37 6.94
CA VAL A 168 7.83 13.79 7.29
C VAL A 168 8.12 14.64 6.04
N LYS A 169 9.09 14.22 5.21
CA LYS A 169 9.49 14.91 3.96
C LYS A 169 8.63 14.57 2.73
N TYR A 170 8.44 13.29 2.41
CA TYR A 170 7.80 12.81 1.18
C TYR A 170 6.29 12.55 1.35
N PRO A 171 5.50 12.56 0.26
CA PRO A 171 4.07 12.19 0.28
C PRO A 171 3.88 10.67 0.37
N PHE A 172 4.55 10.00 1.30
CA PHE A 172 4.36 8.58 1.59
C PHE A 172 3.46 8.45 2.82
N TYR A 173 2.54 7.49 2.79
CA TYR A 173 1.53 7.25 3.81
C TYR A 173 1.37 5.76 4.03
N ALA A 174 0.99 5.35 5.25
CA ALA A 174 0.59 3.98 5.46
C ALA A 174 -0.39 3.79 6.62
N VAL A 175 -1.19 2.72 6.51
CA VAL A 175 -2.17 2.26 7.50
C VAL A 175 -1.96 0.77 7.80
N GLN A 176 -2.00 0.38 9.08
CA GLN A 176 -1.90 -1.04 9.47
C GLN A 176 -3.23 -1.78 9.25
N PHE A 177 -4.36 -1.06 9.26
CA PHE A 177 -5.70 -1.59 9.00
C PHE A 177 -6.07 -1.59 7.50
N HIS A 178 -7.20 -2.22 7.19
CA HIS A 178 -7.67 -2.51 5.84
C HIS A 178 -8.94 -1.74 5.46
N PRO A 179 -8.87 -0.46 5.03
CA PRO A 179 -10.04 0.32 4.64
C PRO A 179 -10.75 -0.25 3.40
N GLU A 180 -10.04 -0.95 2.51
CA GLU A 180 -10.61 -1.51 1.28
C GLU A 180 -11.64 -2.61 1.57
N LYS A 181 -11.47 -3.35 2.67
CA LYS A 181 -12.32 -4.49 3.01
C LYS A 181 -13.74 -4.08 3.36
N ASN A 182 -13.93 -2.89 3.93
CA ASN A 182 -15.25 -2.34 4.26
C ASN A 182 -16.14 -2.16 3.03
N LEU A 183 -15.55 -1.87 1.87
CA LEU A 183 -16.25 -1.62 0.61
C LEU A 183 -16.48 -2.88 -0.22
N TYR A 184 -15.51 -3.81 -0.24
CA TYR A 184 -15.45 -4.87 -1.24
C TYR A 184 -15.52 -6.31 -0.69
N GLU A 185 -15.17 -6.54 0.58
CA GLU A 185 -14.87 -7.89 1.08
C GLU A 185 -15.99 -8.54 1.90
N PHE A 186 -17.04 -8.98 1.22
CA PHE A 186 -18.21 -9.65 1.82
C PHE A 186 -17.97 -11.14 2.13
N ILE A 187 -16.88 -11.46 2.83
CA ILE A 187 -16.48 -12.84 3.15
C ILE A 187 -17.17 -13.38 4.40
N LYS A 188 -17.80 -14.56 4.27
CA LYS A 188 -18.44 -15.28 5.38
C LYS A 188 -17.43 -15.60 6.49
N ASN A 189 -17.87 -15.48 7.73
CA ASN A 189 -17.06 -15.75 8.94
C ASN A 189 -15.83 -14.84 9.10
N LYS A 190 -15.81 -13.66 8.45
CA LYS A 190 -14.87 -12.57 8.74
C LYS A 190 -15.59 -11.42 9.44
N ASN A 191 -14.92 -10.80 10.41
CA ASN A 191 -15.47 -9.70 11.20
C ASN A 191 -15.18 -8.35 10.51
N ILE A 192 -15.79 -8.13 9.34
CA ILE A 192 -15.59 -6.93 8.53
C ILE A 192 -16.80 -6.01 8.71
N SER A 193 -16.55 -4.74 9.04
CA SER A 193 -17.62 -3.75 9.20
C SER A 193 -18.09 -3.22 7.85
N HIS A 194 -19.37 -3.41 7.54
CA HIS A 194 -20.05 -2.84 6.36
C HIS A 194 -21.12 -1.81 6.77
N THR A 195 -20.92 -1.10 7.89
CA THR A 195 -21.79 0.01 8.30
C THR A 195 -21.66 1.17 7.33
N ALA A 196 -22.66 2.07 7.31
CA ALA A 196 -22.57 3.31 6.53
C ALA A 196 -21.35 4.17 6.94
N ASN A 197 -20.96 4.14 8.22
CA ASN A 197 -19.75 4.77 8.73
C ASN A 197 -18.47 4.13 8.18
N ALA A 198 -18.41 2.80 8.17
CA ALA A 198 -17.26 2.05 7.67
C ALA A 198 -17.03 2.26 6.17
N VAL A 199 -18.10 2.23 5.37
CA VAL A 199 -18.09 2.64 3.96
C VAL A 199 -17.57 4.07 3.80
N LYS A 200 -17.99 4.99 4.68
CA LYS A 200 -17.64 6.40 4.59
C LYS A 200 -16.18 6.72 4.94
N TYR A 201 -15.59 6.10 5.97
CA TYR A 201 -14.16 6.29 6.24
C TYR A 201 -13.29 5.60 5.19
N ALA A 202 -13.71 4.46 4.63
CA ALA A 202 -13.00 3.79 3.56
C ALA A 202 -12.94 4.66 2.29
N GLN A 203 -14.06 5.31 1.94
CA GLN A 203 -14.12 6.31 0.87
C GLN A 203 -13.18 7.49 1.13
N TYR A 204 -13.10 7.99 2.36
CA TYR A 204 -12.17 9.08 2.72
C TYR A 204 -10.71 8.75 2.40
N PHE A 205 -10.24 7.54 2.73
CA PHE A 205 -8.85 7.13 2.42
C PHE A 205 -8.61 6.97 0.92
N ALA A 206 -9.58 6.45 0.16
CA ALA A 206 -9.49 6.35 -1.29
C ALA A 206 -9.48 7.74 -1.96
N ASP A 207 -10.37 8.65 -1.55
CA ASP A 207 -10.40 10.04 -2.04
C ASP A 207 -9.11 10.79 -1.68
N PHE A 208 -8.55 10.58 -0.49
CA PHE A 208 -7.26 11.14 -0.11
C PHE A 208 -6.15 10.66 -1.06
N LEU A 209 -6.01 9.34 -1.26
CA LEU A 209 -4.96 8.79 -2.13
C LEU A 209 -5.08 9.26 -3.58
N LEU A 210 -6.31 9.35 -4.10
CA LEU A 210 -6.56 9.92 -5.43
C LEU A 210 -6.25 11.42 -5.50
N ASN A 211 -6.46 12.18 -4.42
CA ASN A 211 -6.07 13.60 -4.33
C ASN A 211 -4.56 13.80 -4.19
N GLU A 212 -3.83 12.83 -3.64
CA GLU A 212 -2.36 12.80 -3.72
C GLU A 212 -1.88 12.48 -5.14
N ALA A 213 -2.45 11.45 -5.78
CA ALA A 213 -2.10 11.05 -7.15
C ALA A 213 -2.31 12.19 -8.17
N ARG A 214 -3.40 12.96 -8.03
CA ARG A 214 -3.71 14.15 -8.86
C ARG A 214 -2.66 15.27 -8.79
N LYS A 215 -1.71 15.22 -7.84
CA LYS A 215 -0.59 16.19 -7.74
C LYS A 215 0.64 15.74 -8.52
N SER A 216 0.70 14.48 -8.95
CA SER A 216 1.76 13.98 -9.83
C SER A 216 1.52 14.41 -11.27
N THR A 217 2.57 14.91 -11.92
CA THR A 217 2.56 15.30 -13.35
C THR A 217 3.01 14.18 -14.28
N ASN A 218 3.20 12.96 -13.76
CA ASN A 218 3.49 11.77 -14.55
C ASN A 218 2.32 11.41 -15.48
N ASP A 219 2.63 10.77 -16.61
CA ASP A 219 1.68 10.21 -17.57
C ASP A 219 2.36 9.12 -18.42
N PHE A 220 1.56 8.22 -19.01
CA PHE A 220 2.08 7.26 -19.98
C PHE A 220 2.57 7.96 -21.27
N PRO A 221 3.55 7.40 -22.01
CA PRO A 221 4.11 8.05 -23.20
C PRO A 221 3.11 8.17 -24.36
N ASN A 222 2.12 7.27 -24.42
CA ASN A 222 1.00 7.26 -25.34
C ASN A 222 -0.12 6.35 -24.80
N SER A 223 -1.33 6.43 -25.39
CA SER A 223 -2.48 5.66 -24.93
C SER A 223 -2.36 4.15 -25.19
N THR A 224 -1.61 3.69 -26.18
CA THR A 224 -1.41 2.25 -26.42
C THR A 224 -0.64 1.58 -25.27
N ILE A 225 0.36 2.26 -24.71
CA ILE A 225 1.09 1.77 -23.53
C ILE A 225 0.16 1.81 -22.30
N GLU A 226 -0.61 2.88 -22.10
CA GLU A 226 -1.60 2.95 -21.02
C GLU A 226 -2.62 1.79 -21.12
N GLU A 227 -3.28 1.66 -22.28
CA GLU A 227 -4.30 0.64 -22.56
C GLU A 227 -3.79 -0.79 -22.33
N ASN A 228 -2.53 -1.09 -22.67
CA ASN A 228 -1.91 -2.40 -22.43
C ASN A 228 -1.54 -2.64 -20.94
N MET A 229 -1.21 -1.58 -20.19
CA MET A 229 -0.77 -1.67 -18.78
C MET A 229 -1.93 -1.75 -17.77
N LEU A 230 -3.14 -1.31 -18.14
CA LEU A 230 -4.27 -1.27 -17.22
C LEU A 230 -4.74 -2.66 -16.77
N PHE A 231 -5.14 -2.77 -15.50
CA PHE A 231 -5.68 -4.01 -14.92
C PHE A 231 -6.95 -4.55 -15.60
N TYR A 232 -7.63 -3.73 -16.42
CA TYR A 232 -8.80 -4.13 -17.23
C TYR A 232 -8.50 -5.27 -18.22
N ASN A 233 -7.23 -5.51 -18.56
CA ASN A 233 -6.80 -6.62 -19.42
C ASN A 233 -6.83 -7.99 -18.72
N TYR A 234 -6.99 -8.02 -17.38
CA TYR A 234 -6.93 -9.23 -16.57
C TYR A 234 -8.30 -9.63 -16.03
N VAL A 235 -8.51 -10.93 -15.81
CA VAL A 235 -9.77 -11.48 -15.30
C VAL A 235 -9.58 -12.02 -13.88
N PRO A 236 -10.22 -11.44 -12.86
CA PRO A 236 -10.04 -11.86 -11.48
C PRO A 236 -10.91 -13.08 -11.12
N GLU A 237 -10.30 -14.08 -10.51
CA GLU A 237 -10.99 -15.30 -10.09
C GLU A 237 -11.80 -15.09 -8.82
N TYR A 238 -13.03 -15.64 -8.76
CA TYR A 238 -13.84 -15.69 -7.54
C TYR A 238 -13.28 -16.75 -6.57
N THR A 239 -12.35 -16.36 -5.71
CA THR A 239 -11.68 -17.22 -4.72
C THR A 239 -12.42 -17.29 -3.39
N GLY A 240 -13.33 -16.36 -3.10
CA GLY A 240 -14.16 -16.36 -1.88
C GLY A 240 -15.03 -17.63 -1.71
N LYS A 241 -15.35 -18.32 -2.82
CA LYS A 241 -16.02 -19.64 -2.82
C LYS A 241 -15.18 -20.77 -2.21
N GLU A 242 -13.86 -20.59 -2.16
CA GLU A 242 -12.87 -21.61 -1.77
C GLU A 242 -12.33 -21.40 -0.35
N GLY A 243 -12.87 -20.41 0.39
CA GLY A 243 -12.44 -20.06 1.74
C GLY A 243 -11.36 -18.97 1.82
N SER A 244 -11.06 -18.31 0.69
CA SER A 244 -10.17 -17.15 0.63
C SER A 244 -10.59 -16.02 1.58
N ALA A 245 -9.62 -15.23 2.03
CA ALA A 245 -9.84 -13.98 2.78
C ALA A 245 -10.15 -12.76 1.86
N PHE A 246 -10.31 -13.03 0.56
CA PHE A 246 -10.65 -12.10 -0.49
C PHE A 246 -11.75 -12.69 -1.37
N ALA A 247 -12.68 -11.88 -1.86
CA ALA A 247 -13.76 -12.32 -2.74
C ALA A 247 -13.19 -12.68 -4.10
N GLN A 248 -12.36 -11.79 -4.64
CA GLN A 248 -11.73 -11.93 -5.94
C GLN A 248 -10.22 -11.69 -5.85
N ILE A 249 -9.45 -12.42 -6.64
CA ILE A 249 -7.99 -12.27 -6.74
C ILE A 249 -7.60 -12.26 -8.23
N TYR A 250 -6.73 -11.33 -8.60
CA TYR A 250 -6.01 -11.39 -9.88
C TYR A 250 -4.82 -12.33 -9.74
N GLY A 251 -4.85 -13.43 -10.49
CA GLY A 251 -3.69 -14.31 -10.67
C GLY A 251 -2.82 -13.80 -11.82
N PHE A 252 -1.51 -13.99 -11.70
CA PHE A 252 -0.53 -13.69 -12.74
C PHE A 252 0.44 -14.88 -12.85
N SER A 253 0.64 -15.38 -14.06
CA SER A 253 1.50 -16.52 -14.38
C SER A 253 2.81 -16.06 -15.05
N ASN A 254 3.85 -16.92 -15.02
CA ASN A 254 5.12 -16.62 -15.68
C ASN A 254 4.95 -16.49 -17.21
N ASP A 255 4.09 -17.32 -17.80
CA ASP A 255 3.82 -17.37 -19.23
C ASP A 255 3.22 -16.03 -19.75
N GLU A 256 2.45 -15.32 -18.92
CA GLU A 256 1.92 -13.99 -19.23
C GLU A 256 3.04 -12.93 -19.33
N TYR A 257 4.09 -13.03 -18.50
CA TYR A 257 5.27 -12.15 -18.61
C TYR A 257 6.04 -12.40 -19.92
N GLU A 258 6.27 -13.65 -20.32
CA GLU A 258 6.97 -13.97 -21.58
C GLU A 258 6.15 -13.56 -22.82
N SER A 259 4.82 -13.61 -22.75
CA SER A 259 3.96 -13.24 -23.88
C SER A 259 4.04 -11.77 -24.28
N LEU A 260 4.22 -10.87 -23.31
CA LEU A 260 4.33 -9.42 -23.54
C LEU A 260 5.66 -9.04 -24.19
N ASP A 261 6.76 -9.65 -23.74
CA ASP A 261 8.11 -9.48 -24.27
C ASP A 261 8.19 -9.83 -25.77
N SER A 262 7.37 -10.78 -26.23
CA SER A 262 7.34 -11.22 -27.63
C SER A 262 6.78 -10.20 -28.64
N SER A 263 6.22 -9.07 -28.20
CA SER A 263 5.32 -8.24 -29.01
C SER A 263 5.94 -7.01 -29.71
N GLU A 264 7.05 -6.43 -29.22
CA GLU A 264 7.72 -5.28 -29.85
C GLU A 264 9.24 -5.50 -30.05
N ASN A 265 9.63 -6.05 -31.21
CA ASN A 265 11.00 -6.45 -31.53
C ASN A 265 11.95 -5.30 -31.99
N ASP A 266 11.67 -4.03 -31.65
CA ASP A 266 12.39 -2.86 -32.21
C ASP A 266 12.62 -1.68 -31.22
N LEU A 267 12.42 -1.87 -29.90
CA LEU A 267 12.77 -0.90 -28.85
C LEU A 267 13.39 -1.60 -27.62
N ASP A 268 14.42 -1.00 -27.01
CA ASP A 268 15.24 -1.63 -25.96
C ASP A 268 14.46 -2.01 -24.67
N ASP A 269 14.34 -3.33 -24.41
CA ASP A 269 14.12 -3.98 -23.11
C ASP A 269 13.03 -3.37 -22.19
N ILE A 270 11.78 -3.19 -22.65
CA ILE A 270 10.66 -2.74 -21.80
C ILE A 270 9.97 -3.92 -21.10
N TYR A 271 10.59 -4.41 -20.02
CA TYR A 271 10.00 -5.43 -19.16
C TYR A 271 8.98 -4.83 -18.19
N ASN A 272 7.73 -5.31 -18.24
CA ASN A 272 6.63 -4.76 -17.46
C ASN A 272 6.47 -5.47 -16.11
N VAL A 273 6.48 -4.71 -15.00
CA VAL A 273 6.12 -5.20 -13.67
C VAL A 273 4.70 -4.74 -13.36
N PHE A 274 3.77 -5.70 -13.26
CA PHE A 274 2.38 -5.39 -12.94
C PHE A 274 2.23 -4.96 -11.48
N ILE A 275 1.69 -3.76 -11.36
CA ILE A 275 1.30 -3.09 -10.14
C ILE A 275 -0.12 -2.59 -10.49
N VAL A 276 -1.15 -3.22 -9.92
CA VAL A 276 -2.56 -3.31 -10.39
C VAL A 276 -3.41 -2.07 -10.14
#